data_AF-H2BRH4-F1
#
_entry.id   AF-H2BRH4-F1
#
_cell.length_a   1.000
_cell.length_b   1.000
_cell.length_c   1.000
_cell.angle_alpha   90.00
_cell.angle_beta   90.00
_cell.angle_gamma   90.00
#
_symmetry.space_group_name_H-M   'P 1'
#
loop_
_entity.id
_entity.type
_entity.pdbx_description
1 polymer ?
#
loop_
_entity_poly.entity_id
_entity_poly.type
_entity_poly.pdbx_seq_one_letter_code
_entity_poly.pdbx_strand_id
1 'polypeptide(L)'
;MATMSFSQKSANEKDVEELENDTLNWDKTLQTLTDELLFLKHLLASEVFQPINPDTSEKVKSYTEDLEDLKTEKIEVQLALRNHKNDLNGMLECEDISCEIFYKTQHQELLNSLKELLANFKDLKLKIFNFSIPFLKKN
;
A
#
# COMPACT_ATOMS: atom_id res chain seq x y z
N MET A 1 -11.12 6.91 47.56
CA MET A 1 -11.34 8.01 46.59
C MET A 1 -10.47 7.72 45.39
N ALA A 2 -11.07 7.41 44.23
CA ALA A 2 -10.34 7.16 43.00
C ALA A 2 -10.00 8.50 42.35
N THR A 3 -8.73 8.87 42.33
CA THR A 3 -8.24 9.97 41.50
C THR A 3 -8.11 9.45 40.08
N MET A 4 -9.12 9.70 39.24
CA MET A 4 -8.96 9.61 37.79
C MET A 4 -8.01 10.73 37.37
N SER A 5 -6.76 10.36 37.06
CA SER A 5 -5.81 11.24 36.38
C SER A 5 -6.24 11.32 34.91
N PHE A 6 -6.87 12.42 34.52
CA PHE A 6 -6.91 12.80 33.10
C PHE A 6 -5.53 13.35 32.77
N SER A 7 -4.64 12.48 32.28
CA SER A 7 -3.39 12.91 31.66
C SER A 7 -3.74 13.68 30.40
N GLN A 8 -3.63 15.01 30.46
CA GLN A 8 -3.79 15.88 29.32
C GLN A 8 -2.57 15.66 28.42
N LYS A 9 -2.77 14.91 27.31
CA LYS A 9 -1.70 14.58 26.36
C LYS A 9 -1.02 15.86 25.85
N SER A 10 0.30 15.81 25.66
CA SER A 10 1.03 16.94 25.07
C SER A 10 0.65 17.12 23.60
N ALA A 11 0.91 18.29 23.01
CA ALA A 11 0.65 18.54 21.59
C ALA A 11 1.39 17.52 20.69
N ASN A 12 2.62 17.13 21.07
CA ASN A 12 3.42 16.13 20.36
C ASN A 12 2.81 14.72 20.46
N GLU A 13 2.25 14.34 21.61
CA GLU A 13 1.61 13.02 21.78
C GLU A 13 0.37 12.87 20.90
N LYS A 14 -0.37 13.95 20.68
CA LYS A 14 -1.54 13.94 19.78
C LYS A 14 -1.10 13.83 18.31
N ASP A 15 -0.05 14.55 17.92
CA ASP A 15 0.48 14.48 16.55
C ASP A 15 1.08 13.10 16.26
N VAL A 16 1.82 12.49 17.20
CA VAL A 16 2.35 11.13 17.02
C VAL A 16 1.22 10.10 16.91
N GLU A 17 0.17 10.20 17.72
CA GLU A 17 -1.00 9.31 17.64
C GLU A 17 -1.69 9.37 16.26
N GLU A 18 -1.77 10.57 15.66
CA GLU A 18 -2.29 10.73 14.29
C GLU A 18 -1.39 10.03 13.27
N LEU A 19 -0.07 10.22 13.34
CA LEU A 19 0.89 9.55 12.45
C LEU A 19 0.86 8.02 12.62
N GLU A 20 0.76 7.53 13.85
CA GLU A 20 0.64 6.09 14.14
C GLU A 20 -0.65 5.52 13.53
N ASN A 21 -1.78 6.19 13.72
CA ASN A 21 -3.05 5.76 13.14
C ASN A 21 -3.00 5.70 11.60
N ASP A 22 -2.35 6.68 10.96
CA ASP A 22 -2.12 6.66 9.53
C ASP A 22 -1.28 5.45 9.11
N THR A 23 -0.16 5.18 9.81
CA THR A 23 0.66 3.99 9.49
C THR A 23 -0.08 2.67 9.67
N LEU A 24 -1.01 2.57 10.63
CA LEU A 24 -1.86 1.39 10.82
C LEU A 24 -2.83 1.22 9.65
N ASN A 25 -3.41 2.32 9.16
CA ASN A 25 -4.32 2.28 8.02
C ASN A 25 -3.58 1.96 6.71
N TRP A 26 -2.38 2.50 6.52
CA TRP A 26 -1.53 2.19 5.38
C TRP A 26 -1.10 0.72 5.36
N ASP A 27 -0.79 0.16 6.53
CA ASP A 27 -0.47 -1.27 6.67
C ASP A 27 -1.63 -2.16 6.20
N LYS A 28 -2.84 -1.90 6.71
CA LYS A 28 -4.07 -2.61 6.28
C LYS A 28 -4.32 -2.47 4.78
N THR A 29 -4.02 -1.29 4.23
CA THR A 29 -4.15 -1.02 2.80
C THR A 29 -3.16 -1.87 1.99
N LEU A 30 -1.90 -1.97 2.41
CA LEU A 30 -0.88 -2.82 1.78
C LEU A 30 -1.18 -4.32 1.93
N GLN A 31 -1.82 -4.74 3.03
CA GLN A 31 -2.30 -6.11 3.18
C GLN A 31 -3.41 -6.41 2.18
N THR A 32 -4.42 -5.55 2.09
CA THR A 32 -5.50 -5.67 1.08
C THR A 32 -4.93 -5.74 -0.34
N LEU A 33 -3.96 -4.88 -0.65
CA LEU A 33 -3.29 -4.88 -1.94
C LEU A 33 -2.58 -6.21 -2.25
N THR A 34 -2.06 -6.89 -1.23
CA THR A 34 -1.43 -8.22 -1.39
C THR A 34 -2.45 -9.25 -1.86
N ASP A 35 -3.62 -9.27 -1.23
CA ASP A 35 -4.70 -10.19 -1.59
C ASP A 35 -5.23 -9.90 -3.00
N GLU A 36 -5.35 -8.62 -3.36
CA GLU A 36 -5.82 -8.24 -4.70
C GLU A 36 -4.80 -8.55 -5.81
N LEU A 37 -3.50 -8.32 -5.58
CA LEU A 37 -2.43 -8.73 -6.50
C LEU A 37 -2.45 -10.24 -6.71
N LEU A 38 -2.59 -11.01 -5.62
CA LEU A 38 -2.67 -12.46 -5.69
C LEU A 38 -3.90 -12.92 -6.48
N PHE A 39 -5.06 -12.30 -6.24
CA PHE A 39 -6.27 -12.57 -7.00
C PHE A 39 -6.09 -12.31 -8.50
N LEU A 40 -5.53 -11.16 -8.89
CA LEU A 40 -5.32 -10.82 -10.30
C LEU A 40 -4.34 -11.78 -10.98
N LYS A 41 -3.28 -12.18 -10.27
CA LYS A 41 -2.36 -13.21 -10.76
C LYS A 41 -3.05 -14.54 -11.00
N HIS A 42 -3.89 -15.00 -10.07
CA HIS A 42 -4.67 -16.23 -10.24
C HIS A 42 -5.72 -16.11 -11.33
N LEU A 43 -6.36 -14.95 -11.48
CA LEU A 43 -7.29 -14.68 -12.57
C LEU A 43 -6.60 -14.86 -13.92
N LEU A 44 -5.45 -14.22 -14.13
CA LEU A 44 -4.68 -14.31 -15.38
C LEU A 44 -4.16 -15.72 -15.67
N ALA A 45 -3.86 -16.51 -14.63
CA ALA A 45 -3.44 -17.89 -14.76
C ALA A 45 -4.61 -18.88 -14.96
N SER A 46 -5.87 -18.41 -14.94
CA SER A 46 -7.04 -19.29 -15.07
C SER A 46 -7.20 -19.82 -16.50
N GLU A 47 -7.90 -20.95 -16.61
CA GLU A 47 -8.12 -21.63 -17.90
C GLU A 47 -8.88 -20.79 -18.92
N VAL A 48 -9.64 -19.80 -18.47
CA VAL A 48 -10.39 -18.85 -19.31
C VAL A 48 -9.46 -18.04 -20.22
N PHE A 49 -8.18 -17.90 -19.84
CA PHE A 49 -7.14 -17.20 -20.60
C PHE A 49 -6.08 -18.14 -21.19
N GLN A 50 -6.32 -19.46 -21.19
CA GLN A 50 -5.52 -20.40 -21.97
C GLN A 50 -5.37 -19.90 -23.41
N PRO A 51 -4.25 -20.17 -24.10
CA PRO A 51 -3.89 -19.47 -25.33
C PRO A 51 -4.90 -19.74 -26.46
N ILE A 52 -5.92 -18.88 -26.54
CA ILE A 52 -6.89 -18.86 -27.63
C ILE A 52 -6.19 -18.34 -28.90
N ASN A 53 -5.23 -17.42 -28.75
CA ASN A 53 -4.37 -16.90 -29.81
C ASN A 53 -3.07 -16.28 -29.23
N PRO A 54 -2.05 -16.02 -30.08
CA PRO A 54 -0.79 -15.40 -29.65
C PRO A 54 -0.97 -14.03 -28.96
N ASP A 55 -1.84 -13.18 -29.47
CA ASP A 55 -2.09 -11.82 -28.93
C ASP A 55 -2.59 -11.87 -27.48
N THR A 56 -3.44 -12.84 -27.15
CA THR A 56 -3.96 -13.06 -25.78
C THR A 56 -2.85 -13.53 -24.87
N SER A 57 -2.00 -14.45 -25.35
CA SER A 57 -0.86 -14.96 -24.59
C SER A 57 0.16 -13.85 -24.26
N GLU A 58 0.43 -12.97 -25.23
CA GLU A 58 1.36 -11.85 -25.04
C GLU A 58 0.82 -10.85 -23.99
N LYS A 59 -0.47 -10.52 -24.07
CA LYS A 59 -1.11 -9.64 -23.07
C LYS A 59 -1.13 -10.23 -21.66
N VAL A 60 -1.46 -11.51 -21.52
CA VAL A 60 -1.44 -12.20 -20.21
C VAL A 60 -0.04 -12.17 -19.62
N LYS A 61 0.99 -12.45 -20.45
CA LYS A 61 2.39 -12.38 -20.02
C LYS A 61 2.77 -10.97 -19.57
N SER A 62 2.49 -9.95 -20.38
CA SER A 62 2.78 -8.55 -20.05
C SER A 62 2.11 -8.12 -18.74
N TYR A 63 0.81 -8.40 -18.55
CA TYR A 63 0.14 -8.06 -17.29
C TYR A 63 0.68 -8.85 -16.09
N THR A 64 1.17 -10.07 -16.29
CA THR A 64 1.81 -10.86 -15.22
C THR A 64 3.13 -10.24 -14.81
N GLU A 65 3.92 -9.73 -15.77
CA GLU A 65 5.16 -9.00 -15.51
C GLU A 65 4.86 -7.69 -14.74
N ASP A 66 3.89 -6.90 -15.20
CA ASP A 66 3.46 -5.66 -14.52
C ASP A 66 2.99 -5.91 -13.07
N LEU A 67 2.34 -7.05 -12.79
CA LEU A 67 1.93 -7.44 -11.44
C LEU A 67 3.12 -7.78 -10.53
N GLU A 68 4.19 -8.37 -11.05
CA GLU A 68 5.39 -8.66 -10.26
C GLU A 68 6.22 -7.39 -10.01
N ASP A 69 6.23 -6.45 -10.95
CA ASP A 69 6.85 -5.12 -10.75
C ASP A 69 6.13 -4.35 -9.63
N LEU A 70 4.79 -4.26 -9.68
CA LEU A 70 3.99 -3.65 -8.61
C LEU A 70 4.17 -4.34 -7.26
N LYS A 71 4.33 -5.66 -7.26
CA LYS A 71 4.61 -6.40 -6.02
C LYS A 71 5.96 -6.02 -5.44
N THR A 72 6.96 -5.78 -6.28
CA THR A 72 8.30 -5.31 -5.86
C THR A 72 8.20 -3.91 -5.26
N GLU A 73 7.56 -2.98 -5.96
CA GLU A 73 7.29 -1.62 -5.46
C GLU A 73 6.55 -1.65 -4.11
N LYS A 74 5.53 -2.51 -4.00
CA LYS A 74 4.77 -2.71 -2.76
C LYS A 74 5.64 -3.20 -1.60
N ILE A 75 6.63 -4.06 -1.86
CA ILE A 75 7.58 -4.53 -0.83
C ILE A 75 8.45 -3.37 -0.35
N GLU A 76 8.92 -2.50 -1.25
CA GLU A 76 9.72 -1.33 -0.91
C GLU A 76 8.95 -0.35 -0.02
N VAL A 77 7.70 -0.02 -0.40
CA VAL A 77 6.82 0.83 0.42
C VAL A 77 6.53 0.19 1.78
N GLN A 78 6.35 -1.13 1.83
CA GLN A 78 6.12 -1.84 3.09
C GLN A 78 7.35 -1.82 4.02
N LEU A 79 8.56 -1.91 3.46
CA LEU A 79 9.80 -1.77 4.22
C LEU A 79 9.96 -0.35 4.76
N ALA A 80 9.70 0.66 3.93
CA ALA A 80 9.72 2.07 4.34
C ALA A 80 8.70 2.34 5.47
N LEU A 81 7.48 1.81 5.36
CA LEU A 81 6.45 1.89 6.40
C LEU A 81 6.92 1.26 7.72
N ARG A 82 7.55 0.09 7.66
CA ARG A 82 8.07 -0.58 8.86
C ARG A 82 9.16 0.25 9.54
N ASN A 83 10.05 0.85 8.77
CA ASN A 83 11.10 1.72 9.30
C ASN A 83 10.48 2.97 9.93
N HIS A 84 9.55 3.64 9.23
CA HIS A 84 8.84 4.82 9.73
C HIS A 84 8.11 4.54 11.06
N LYS A 85 7.46 3.39 11.20
CA LYS A 85 6.82 2.96 12.46
C LYS A 85 7.82 2.85 13.62
N ASN A 86 9.02 2.33 13.37
CA ASN A 86 10.05 2.25 14.41
C ASN A 86 10.56 3.65 14.78
N ASP A 87 10.67 4.52 13.79
CA ASP A 87 11.19 5.88 13.91
C ASP A 87 10.23 6.82 14.66
N LEU A 88 8.91 6.62 14.54
CA LEU A 88 7.89 7.38 15.29
C LEU A 88 8.03 7.26 16.81
N ASN A 89 8.53 6.13 17.32
CA ASN A 89 8.82 5.99 18.75
C ASN A 89 9.90 6.97 19.21
N GLY A 90 10.88 7.28 18.36
CA GLY A 90 11.93 8.26 18.64
C GLY A 90 11.42 9.70 18.66
N MET A 91 10.29 10.00 18.00
CA MET A 91 9.66 11.31 18.01
C MET A 91 9.10 11.69 19.39
N LEU A 92 8.64 10.72 20.17
CA LEU A 92 8.13 10.94 21.54
C LEU A 92 9.24 11.38 22.51
N GLU A 93 10.49 11.01 22.23
CA GLU A 93 11.64 11.32 23.06
C GLU A 93 12.32 12.65 22.66
N CYS A 94 11.91 13.28 21.56
CA CYS A 94 12.51 14.53 21.08
C CYS A 94 11.63 15.75 21.41
N GLU A 95 12.24 16.74 22.09
CA GLU A 95 11.60 18.03 22.43
C GLU A 95 11.91 19.15 21.42
N ASP A 96 12.71 18.88 20.38
CA ASP A 96 13.11 19.86 19.37
C ASP A 96 12.14 19.89 18.17
N ILE A 97 11.71 21.09 17.78
CA ILE A 97 10.89 21.38 16.60
C ILE A 97 11.55 20.83 15.32
N SER A 98 12.88 20.80 15.26
CA SER A 98 13.62 20.25 14.12
C SER A 98 13.36 18.75 13.90
N CYS A 99 13.22 17.97 14.98
CA CYS A 99 12.82 16.57 14.92
C CYS A 99 11.41 16.41 14.37
N GLU A 100 10.47 17.21 14.86
CA GLU A 100 9.06 17.15 14.46
C GLU A 100 8.90 17.37 12.94
N ILE A 101 9.58 18.37 12.39
CA ILE A 101 9.58 18.66 10.95
C ILE A 101 10.14 17.49 10.15
N PHE A 102 11.23 16.88 10.64
CA PHE A 102 11.86 15.74 9.98
C PHE A 102 10.93 14.52 9.90
N TYR A 103 10.31 14.13 11.02
CA TYR A 103 9.38 12.99 11.05
C TYR A 103 8.13 13.23 10.20
N LYS A 104 7.56 14.45 10.24
CA LYS A 104 6.43 14.82 9.38
C LYS A 104 6.79 14.79 7.90
N THR A 105 8.00 15.19 7.54
CA THR A 105 8.50 15.13 6.15
C THR A 105 8.61 13.68 5.68
N GLN A 106 9.26 12.81 6.46
CA GLN A 106 9.34 11.38 6.12
C GLN A 106 7.95 10.73 5.99
N HIS A 107 7.03 11.07 6.89
CA HIS A 107 5.66 10.57 6.82
C HIS A 107 4.95 10.99 5.52
N GLN A 108 5.15 12.25 5.11
CA GLN A 108 4.58 12.79 3.88
C GLN A 108 5.18 12.15 2.62
N GLU A 109 6.49 11.86 2.61
CA GLU A 109 7.17 11.14 1.53
C GLU A 109 6.60 9.72 1.39
N LEU A 110 6.46 9.00 2.50
CA LEU A 110 5.86 7.67 2.53
C LEU A 110 4.40 7.67 2.02
N LEU A 111 3.61 8.67 2.42
CA LEU A 111 2.25 8.85 1.89
C LEU A 111 2.24 9.03 0.37
N ASN A 112 3.20 9.79 -0.18
CA ASN A 112 3.29 10.01 -1.61
C ASN A 112 3.64 8.70 -2.35
N SER A 113 4.63 7.95 -1.86
CA SER A 113 4.98 6.63 -2.43
C SER A 113 3.80 5.65 -2.36
N LEU A 114 3.06 5.62 -1.26
CA LEU A 114 1.85 4.80 -1.15
C LEU A 114 0.79 5.20 -2.17
N LYS A 115 0.55 6.50 -2.37
CA LYS A 115 -0.42 7.01 -3.35
C LYS A 115 -0.05 6.63 -4.77
N GLU A 116 1.24 6.72 -5.10
CA GLU A 116 1.77 6.34 -6.41
C GLU A 116 1.56 4.84 -6.67
N LEU A 117 1.97 3.99 -5.75
CA LEU A 117 1.74 2.53 -5.81
C LEU A 117 0.25 2.20 -6.03
N LEU A 118 -0.64 2.82 -5.26
CA LEU A 118 -2.08 2.57 -5.36
C LEU A 118 -2.67 3.08 -6.68
N ALA A 119 -2.16 4.18 -7.23
CA ALA A 119 -2.56 4.69 -8.52
C ALA A 119 -2.12 3.76 -9.66
N ASN A 120 -0.87 3.30 -9.63
CA ASN A 120 -0.30 2.36 -10.60
C ASN A 120 -1.07 1.03 -10.57
N PHE A 121 -1.33 0.50 -9.38
CA PHE A 121 -2.13 -0.70 -9.22
C PHE A 121 -3.56 -0.53 -9.74
N LYS A 122 -4.23 0.59 -9.44
CA LYS A 122 -5.58 0.86 -9.93
C LYS A 122 -5.64 0.89 -11.46
N ASP A 123 -4.66 1.52 -12.10
CA ASP A 123 -4.57 1.57 -13.57
C ASP A 123 -4.40 0.16 -14.16
N LEU A 124 -3.46 -0.63 -13.63
CA LEU A 124 -3.26 -2.01 -14.08
C LEU A 124 -4.50 -2.88 -13.85
N LYS A 125 -5.14 -2.78 -12.69
CA LYS A 125 -6.38 -3.51 -12.37
C LYS A 125 -7.48 -3.21 -13.38
N LEU A 126 -7.65 -1.94 -13.77
CA LEU A 126 -8.62 -1.56 -14.80
C LEU A 126 -8.27 -2.14 -16.18
N LYS A 127 -6.98 -2.12 -16.56
CA LYS A 127 -6.51 -2.74 -17.80
C LYS A 127 -6.83 -4.25 -17.82
N ILE A 128 -6.50 -4.96 -16.75
CA ILE A 128 -6.79 -6.40 -16.60
C ILE A 128 -8.29 -6.68 -16.66
N PHE A 129 -9.12 -5.88 -15.97
CA PHE A 129 -10.58 -6.06 -16.01
C PHE A 129 -11.16 -5.84 -17.41
N ASN A 130 -10.77 -4.77 -18.09
CA ASN A 130 -11.22 -4.50 -19.45
C ASN A 130 -10.79 -5.59 -20.43
N PHE A 131 -9.57 -6.11 -20.25
CA PHE A 131 -9.08 -7.27 -21.00
C PHE A 131 -9.89 -8.54 -20.68
N SER A 132 -10.27 -8.76 -19.42
CA SER A 132 -10.89 -10.00 -18.95
C SER A 132 -12.37 -10.14 -19.28
N ILE A 133 -13.12 -9.02 -19.29
CA ILE A 133 -14.58 -9.01 -19.46
C ILE A 133 -15.07 -9.81 -20.68
N PRO A 134 -14.48 -9.69 -21.89
CA PRO A 134 -14.94 -10.44 -23.06
C PRO A 134 -14.85 -11.96 -22.90
N PHE A 135 -13.87 -12.45 -22.14
CA PHE A 135 -13.67 -13.88 -21.91
C PHE A 135 -14.65 -14.41 -20.85
N LEU A 136 -14.95 -13.61 -19.83
CA LEU A 136 -15.88 -13.98 -18.77
C LEU A 136 -17.35 -13.96 -19.22
N LYS A 137 -17.72 -13.14 -20.20
CA LYS A 137 -19.10 -13.08 -20.75
C LYS A 137 -19.43 -14.21 -21.72
N LYS A 138 -18.42 -14.93 -22.21
CA LYS A 138 -18.57 -15.93 -23.29
C LYS A 138 -18.78 -17.35 -22.76
N ASN A 139 -18.64 -17.55 -21.45
CA ASN A 139 -18.87 -18.80 -20.74
C ASN A 139 -20.22 -18.79 -20.04
#